data_AF-A0A956N6S5-F1
#
_entry.id   AF-A0A956N6S5-F1
#
_cell.length_a   1.000
_cell.length_b   1.000
_cell.length_c   1.000
_cell.angle_alpha   90.00
_cell.angle_beta   90.00
_cell.angle_gamma   90.00
#
_symmetry.space_group_name_H-M   'P 1'
#
loop_
_entity.id
_entity.type
_entity.pdbx_description
1 polymer ?
#
loop_
_entity_poly.entity_id
_entity_poly.type
_entity_poly.pdbx_seq_one_letter_code
_entity_poly.pdbx_strand_id
1 'polypeptide(L)'
;MLDKRHLFLTVLVILTFAPMGALAGDFHSGLSLVCSDCHIMHASQGHGYNANGSGVVTPFDPAGHHFLLRNDVNTLCLSCHDGQAWAPDVFEGHGNGFVRQGGALNEVGGNGLYPPTTGHTLGATDVAPGSSPAWNDPDGLNCANCHAVHGGNSAGYSGYRNLGGHGTAVGSSFAISYTRGDVEGANPLTAWVHENASSGNSAGHYGYTGLTFNEPDQSMSRYAEFCKGCHTNFHGAWGGAEIGGVALTDSVGTVLAYEEFIRHPAAESNIGAIGGGHSRLTQLTGHTNQVQVMSPTGQSPANGGYDGTDTELTPSCFSCHKGHGNQNAFGLIFMNGTGTITEEGDGGAYRDLCRQCHGQGA
;
A
#
# COMPACT_ATOMS: atom_id res chain seq x y z
N MET A 1 36.12 7.30 -44.29
CA MET A 1 36.36 8.34 -43.27
C MET A 1 35.05 9.05 -43.04
N LEU A 2 34.35 8.76 -41.93
CA LEU A 2 33.11 9.46 -41.58
C LEU A 2 33.45 10.90 -41.21
N ASP A 3 32.80 11.85 -41.87
CA ASP A 3 32.96 13.29 -41.62
C ASP A 3 32.62 13.58 -40.14
N LYS A 4 33.53 14.28 -39.45
CA LYS A 4 33.37 14.68 -38.04
C LYS A 4 32.05 15.44 -37.80
N ARG A 5 31.48 16.07 -38.84
CA ARG A 5 30.18 16.75 -38.78
C ARG A 5 29.00 15.79 -38.66
N HIS A 6 29.09 14.58 -39.22
CA HIS A 6 28.03 13.57 -39.09
C HIS A 6 28.08 12.87 -37.73
N LEU A 7 29.28 12.62 -37.18
CA LEU A 7 29.41 12.08 -35.83
C LEU A 7 28.81 13.01 -34.77
N PHE A 8 28.99 14.33 -34.92
CA PHE A 8 28.44 15.33 -33.99
C PHE A 8 26.91 15.40 -34.03
N LEU A 9 26.31 15.34 -35.24
CA LEU A 9 24.85 15.34 -35.41
C LEU A 9 24.21 14.02 -34.94
N THR A 10 24.85 12.87 -35.17
CA THR A 10 24.35 11.58 -34.67
C THR A 10 24.44 11.48 -33.14
N VAL A 11 25.52 11.99 -32.52
CA VAL A 11 25.62 12.05 -31.05
C VAL A 11 24.60 13.02 -30.46
N LEU A 12 24.36 14.18 -31.09
CA LEU A 12 23.37 15.14 -30.61
C LEU A 12 21.93 14.58 -30.72
N VAL A 13 21.58 13.88 -31.81
CA VAL A 13 20.27 13.24 -31.97
C VAL A 13 20.08 12.09 -30.97
N ILE A 14 21.14 11.31 -30.69
CA ILE A 14 21.07 10.25 -29.65
C ILE A 14 20.94 10.85 -28.24
N LEU A 15 21.55 12.01 -27.97
CA LEU A 15 21.40 12.71 -26.68
C LEU A 15 20.04 13.42 -26.51
N THR A 16 19.38 13.84 -27.60
CA THR A 16 18.00 14.40 -27.52
C THR A 16 16.91 13.34 -27.51
N PHE A 17 17.23 12.10 -27.89
CA PHE A 17 16.39 10.91 -27.73
C PHE A 17 16.93 9.99 -26.63
N ALA A 18 17.55 10.55 -25.58
CA ALA A 18 17.59 9.82 -24.32
C ALA A 18 16.12 9.46 -24.02
N PRO A 19 15.75 8.16 -23.92
CA PRO A 19 14.40 7.82 -23.48
C PRO A 19 14.22 8.58 -22.18
N MET A 20 13.28 9.53 -22.18
CA MET A 20 12.86 10.17 -20.95
C MET A 20 12.39 9.01 -20.11
N GLY A 21 13.23 8.59 -19.17
CA GLY A 21 12.83 7.59 -18.19
C GLY A 21 11.55 8.16 -17.62
N ALA A 22 10.43 7.49 -17.89
CA ALA A 22 9.24 7.73 -17.12
C ALA A 22 9.71 7.70 -15.66
N LEU A 23 9.47 8.78 -14.92
CA LEU A 23 9.65 8.82 -13.48
C LEU A 23 8.65 7.78 -12.94
N ALA A 24 9.09 6.54 -12.90
CA ALA A 24 8.19 5.40 -12.95
C ALA A 24 8.04 4.83 -11.55
N GLY A 25 6.81 4.92 -11.05
CA GLY A 25 6.36 4.36 -9.79
C GLY A 25 5.35 5.25 -9.10
N ASP A 26 5.47 6.56 -9.31
CA ASP A 26 4.37 7.48 -9.11
C ASP A 26 3.55 7.55 -10.41
N PHE A 27 2.62 6.60 -10.58
CA PHE A 27 1.42 6.93 -11.35
C PHE A 27 0.89 8.27 -10.82
N HIS A 28 0.47 9.21 -11.66
CA HIS A 28 -0.04 10.51 -11.21
C HIS A 28 1.00 11.45 -10.55
N SER A 29 2.25 11.55 -11.02
CA SER A 29 3.17 12.62 -10.57
C SER A 29 3.93 13.31 -11.69
N GLY A 30 4.30 14.58 -11.46
CA GLY A 30 5.13 15.35 -12.38
C GLY A 30 4.61 15.32 -13.81
N LEU A 31 5.43 14.82 -14.74
CA LEU A 31 5.10 14.72 -16.17
C LEU A 31 4.23 13.49 -16.52
N SER A 32 4.04 12.53 -15.61
CA SER A 32 3.15 11.39 -15.81
C SER A 32 1.68 11.73 -15.50
N LEU A 33 1.42 12.86 -14.83
CA LEU A 33 0.07 13.37 -14.57
C LEU A 33 -0.48 14.11 -15.80
N VAL A 34 -1.05 13.36 -16.73
CA VAL A 34 -1.67 13.91 -17.94
C VAL A 34 -3.15 14.16 -17.65
N CYS A 35 -3.52 15.42 -17.39
CA CYS A 35 -4.89 15.81 -17.00
C CYS A 35 -5.95 15.29 -17.96
N SER A 36 -5.56 15.19 -19.23
CA SER A 36 -6.40 14.88 -20.37
C SER A 36 -6.81 13.41 -20.44
N ASP A 37 -6.09 12.54 -19.72
CA ASP A 37 -6.40 11.12 -19.58
C ASP A 37 -7.63 10.92 -18.67
N CYS A 38 -7.84 11.84 -17.71
CA CYS A 38 -8.91 11.80 -16.72
C CYS A 38 -10.05 12.78 -16.98
N HIS A 39 -9.71 13.97 -17.48
CA HIS A 39 -10.65 15.07 -17.66
C HIS A 39 -10.97 15.32 -19.14
N ILE A 40 -12.17 15.84 -19.37
CA ILE A 40 -12.64 16.25 -20.69
C ILE A 40 -13.30 17.62 -20.61
N MET A 41 -12.84 18.54 -21.45
CA MET A 41 -13.42 19.88 -21.52
C MET A 41 -14.64 19.94 -22.46
N HIS A 42 -14.70 19.03 -23.43
CA HIS A 42 -15.75 18.99 -24.45
C HIS A 42 -16.16 17.55 -24.74
N ALA A 43 -17.46 17.25 -24.56
CA ALA A 43 -18.11 15.95 -24.73
C ALA A 43 -18.00 15.29 -26.13
N SER A 44 -17.25 15.88 -27.07
CA SER A 44 -17.06 15.39 -28.43
C SER A 44 -15.70 14.72 -28.66
N GLN A 45 -14.87 14.59 -27.62
CA GLN A 45 -13.52 14.08 -27.78
C GLN A 45 -13.46 12.54 -27.81
N GLY A 46 -13.35 11.98 -29.02
CA GLY A 46 -13.23 10.53 -29.26
C GLY A 46 -11.80 10.01 -29.51
N HIS A 47 -10.75 10.82 -29.30
CA HIS A 47 -9.36 10.44 -29.58
C HIS A 47 -8.41 10.89 -28.46
N GLY A 48 -7.22 10.29 -28.40
CA GLY A 48 -6.17 10.67 -27.46
C GLY A 48 -5.54 12.02 -27.81
N TYR A 49 -4.81 12.60 -26.86
CA TYR A 49 -4.25 13.96 -26.97
C TYR A 49 -2.87 14.05 -27.62
N ASN A 50 -2.30 12.93 -28.07
CA ASN A 50 -1.06 12.98 -28.86
C ASN A 50 -1.31 13.67 -30.20
N ALA A 51 -0.26 14.25 -30.80
CA ALA A 51 -0.35 15.00 -32.06
C ALA A 51 -0.94 14.19 -33.24
N ASN A 52 -0.88 12.86 -33.17
CA ASN A 52 -1.46 11.93 -34.14
C ASN A 52 -2.84 11.38 -33.74
N GLY A 53 -3.47 11.92 -32.69
CA GLY A 53 -4.74 11.42 -32.12
C GLY A 53 -4.62 10.11 -31.34
N SER A 54 -3.40 9.59 -31.14
CA SER A 54 -3.15 8.42 -30.28
C SER A 54 -3.11 8.83 -28.79
N GLY A 55 -3.04 7.84 -27.91
CA GLY A 55 -3.01 8.02 -26.45
C GLY A 55 -3.95 7.04 -25.76
N VAL A 56 -4.01 7.11 -24.44
CA VAL A 56 -5.00 6.36 -23.66
C VAL A 56 -6.37 6.95 -23.99
N VAL A 57 -7.28 6.12 -24.49
CA VAL A 57 -8.68 6.49 -24.68
C VAL A 57 -9.45 5.90 -23.52
N THR A 58 -9.68 6.72 -22.50
CA THR A 58 -10.50 6.32 -21.35
C THR A 58 -11.98 6.36 -21.72
N PRO A 59 -12.81 5.48 -21.11
CA PRO A 59 -14.26 5.50 -21.30
C PRO A 59 -14.84 6.90 -21.09
N PHE A 60 -15.78 7.26 -21.93
CA PHE A 60 -16.42 8.56 -21.90
C PHE A 60 -17.93 8.41 -21.69
N ASP A 61 -18.47 9.11 -20.69
CA ASP A 61 -19.91 9.26 -20.48
C ASP A 61 -20.40 10.64 -20.97
N PRO A 62 -21.29 10.68 -21.98
CA PRO A 62 -21.93 11.90 -22.46
C PRO A 62 -22.75 12.65 -21.41
N ALA A 63 -23.18 12.00 -20.32
CA ALA A 63 -23.90 12.64 -19.23
C ALA A 63 -23.05 13.67 -18.46
N GLY A 64 -21.72 13.54 -18.55
CA GLY A 64 -20.77 14.39 -17.84
C GLY A 64 -20.69 14.08 -16.35
N HIS A 65 -19.52 14.32 -15.76
CA HIS A 65 -19.27 14.06 -14.35
C HIS A 65 -18.70 15.30 -13.65
N HIS A 66 -18.77 15.29 -12.33
CA HIS A 66 -18.20 16.35 -11.50
C HIS A 66 -16.71 16.55 -11.82
N PHE A 67 -16.25 17.80 -11.69
CA PHE A 67 -14.86 18.17 -11.96
C PHE A 67 -14.38 17.86 -13.38
N LEU A 68 -15.30 17.82 -14.35
CA LEU A 68 -14.99 17.56 -15.77
C LEU A 68 -14.37 16.18 -16.00
N LEU A 69 -14.67 15.21 -15.14
CA LEU A 69 -14.20 13.83 -15.33
C LEU A 69 -14.88 13.19 -16.55
N ARG A 70 -14.12 12.32 -17.23
CA ARG A 70 -14.58 11.58 -18.42
C ARG A 70 -15.62 10.52 -18.10
N ASN A 71 -15.55 9.98 -16.89
CA ASN A 71 -16.46 8.98 -16.36
C ASN A 71 -16.55 9.13 -14.83
N ASP A 72 -17.30 8.26 -14.16
CA ASP A 72 -17.17 8.11 -12.72
C ASP A 72 -15.74 7.72 -12.32
N VAL A 73 -15.35 8.05 -11.08
CA VAL A 73 -13.96 7.91 -10.61
C VAL A 73 -13.47 6.47 -10.74
N ASN A 74 -14.29 5.48 -10.36
CA ASN A 74 -13.87 4.08 -10.36
C ASN A 74 -13.72 3.55 -11.78
N THR A 75 -14.70 3.77 -12.65
CA THR A 75 -14.60 3.40 -14.07
C THR A 75 -13.38 4.03 -14.74
N LEU A 76 -13.09 5.29 -14.40
CA LEU A 76 -11.94 5.99 -14.94
C LEU A 76 -10.61 5.37 -14.46
N CYS A 77 -10.45 5.15 -13.16
CA CYS A 77 -9.24 4.54 -12.61
C CYS A 77 -9.03 3.12 -13.15
N LEU A 78 -10.08 2.30 -13.19
CA LEU A 78 -10.01 0.92 -13.66
C LEU A 78 -9.73 0.82 -15.17
N SER A 79 -10.05 1.84 -15.97
CA SER A 79 -9.67 1.85 -17.39
C SER A 79 -8.15 1.75 -17.63
N CYS A 80 -7.35 2.15 -16.64
CA CYS A 80 -5.90 2.00 -16.63
C CYS A 80 -5.45 0.88 -15.67
N HIS A 81 -6.13 0.68 -14.54
CA HIS A 81 -5.68 -0.19 -13.46
C HIS A 81 -6.34 -1.58 -13.42
N ASP A 82 -7.10 -1.95 -14.45
CA ASP A 82 -7.64 -3.31 -14.63
C ASP A 82 -7.10 -3.94 -15.92
N GLY A 83 -6.39 -5.07 -15.76
CA GLY A 83 -5.90 -5.89 -16.87
C GLY A 83 -4.85 -5.24 -17.79
N GLN A 84 -4.34 -4.04 -17.46
CA GLN A 84 -3.33 -3.36 -18.28
C GLN A 84 -1.91 -3.78 -17.88
N ALA A 85 -1.09 -4.23 -18.84
CA ALA A 85 0.29 -4.65 -18.55
C ALA A 85 1.20 -3.50 -18.08
N TRP A 86 0.88 -2.26 -18.47
CA TRP A 86 1.71 -1.09 -18.21
C TRP A 86 1.38 -0.37 -16.90
N ALA A 87 0.29 -0.76 -16.21
CA ALA A 87 -0.16 -0.15 -14.97
C ALA A 87 -0.44 -1.20 -13.89
N PRO A 88 -0.26 -0.87 -12.60
CA PRO A 88 -0.59 -1.78 -11.52
C PRO A 88 -2.03 -2.20 -11.64
N ASP A 89 -2.22 -3.50 -11.74
CA ASP A 89 -3.52 -4.14 -11.78
C ASP A 89 -4.05 -4.27 -10.35
N VAL A 90 -5.17 -3.64 -10.05
CA VAL A 90 -5.70 -3.50 -8.68
C VAL A 90 -7.06 -4.15 -8.49
N PHE A 91 -7.68 -4.66 -9.55
CA PHE A 91 -9.06 -5.13 -9.53
C PHE A 91 -9.10 -6.63 -9.80
N GLU A 92 -9.87 -7.37 -9.00
CA GLU A 92 -10.15 -8.78 -9.24
C GLU A 92 -8.86 -9.61 -9.54
N GLY A 93 -8.91 -10.49 -10.55
CA GLY A 93 -7.83 -11.41 -10.88
C GLY A 93 -6.62 -10.74 -11.52
N HIS A 94 -5.42 -11.14 -11.08
CA HIS A 94 -4.16 -10.54 -11.52
C HIS A 94 -3.50 -11.23 -12.71
N GLY A 95 -3.05 -10.46 -13.71
CA GLY A 95 -2.36 -10.97 -14.89
C GLY A 95 -0.82 -10.99 -14.86
N ASN A 96 -0.15 -10.25 -13.96
CA ASN A 96 1.29 -9.93 -14.12
C ASN A 96 2.25 -10.89 -13.42
N GLY A 97 1.78 -12.06 -12.97
CA GLY A 97 2.63 -13.17 -12.55
C GLY A 97 3.38 -12.99 -11.23
N PHE A 98 2.99 -12.02 -10.40
CA PHE A 98 3.51 -11.84 -9.05
C PHE A 98 2.36 -11.66 -8.04
N VAL A 99 2.66 -11.82 -6.75
CA VAL A 99 1.69 -11.58 -5.67
C VAL A 99 1.70 -10.11 -5.31
N ARG A 100 0.59 -9.40 -5.48
CA ARG A 100 0.50 -7.96 -5.18
C ARG A 100 0.59 -7.71 -3.68
N GLN A 101 1.29 -6.66 -3.27
CA GLN A 101 1.26 -6.23 -1.87
C GLN A 101 -0.12 -5.71 -1.47
N GLY A 102 -0.74 -4.92 -2.36
CA GLY A 102 -2.06 -4.35 -2.13
C GLY A 102 -3.20 -5.35 -2.25
N GLY A 103 -2.99 -6.47 -2.95
CA GLY A 103 -4.06 -7.40 -3.30
C GLY A 103 -5.03 -6.82 -4.34
N ALA A 104 -6.30 -7.21 -4.24
CA ALA A 104 -7.35 -6.89 -5.21
C ALA A 104 -8.55 -6.18 -4.57
N LEU A 105 -9.09 -5.20 -5.28
CA LEU A 105 -10.40 -4.61 -5.04
C LEU A 105 -11.49 -5.48 -5.67
N ASN A 106 -12.71 -5.32 -5.15
CA ASN A 106 -13.96 -5.77 -5.77
C ASN A 106 -14.94 -4.59 -5.88
N GLU A 107 -16.13 -4.80 -6.43
CA GLU A 107 -17.14 -3.76 -6.62
C GLU A 107 -18.55 -4.19 -6.20
N VAL A 108 -19.39 -3.22 -5.80
CA VAL A 108 -20.80 -3.49 -5.47
C VAL A 108 -21.54 -4.00 -6.69
N GLY A 109 -22.22 -5.14 -6.54
CA GLY A 109 -22.98 -5.75 -7.63
C GLY A 109 -22.11 -6.44 -8.70
N GLY A 110 -20.79 -6.48 -8.50
CA GLY A 110 -19.87 -7.25 -9.33
C GLY A 110 -20.15 -8.75 -9.23
N ASN A 111 -19.97 -9.46 -10.34
CA ASN A 111 -20.01 -10.93 -10.41
C ASN A 111 -18.58 -11.53 -10.39
N GLY A 112 -17.63 -10.78 -9.81
CA GLY A 112 -16.20 -11.06 -9.83
C GLY A 112 -15.77 -12.26 -8.98
N LEU A 113 -14.47 -12.54 -9.01
CA LEU A 113 -13.80 -13.57 -8.21
C LEU A 113 -13.75 -13.19 -6.71
N TYR A 114 -13.81 -11.89 -6.38
CA TYR A 114 -13.62 -11.37 -5.04
C TYR A 114 -14.97 -10.86 -4.47
N PRO A 115 -15.60 -11.54 -3.50
CA PRO A 115 -16.88 -11.09 -2.96
C PRO A 115 -16.72 -9.85 -2.05
N PRO A 116 -17.75 -9.01 -1.88
CA PRO A 116 -17.66 -7.77 -1.08
C PRO A 116 -17.15 -7.93 0.36
N THR A 117 -17.26 -9.13 0.94
CA THR A 117 -16.77 -9.41 2.30
C THR A 117 -15.25 -9.55 2.42
N THR A 118 -14.50 -9.47 1.32
CA THR A 118 -13.09 -9.88 1.28
C THR A 118 -12.10 -8.72 1.14
N GLY A 119 -12.56 -7.48 1.35
CA GLY A 119 -11.71 -6.31 1.35
C GLY A 119 -12.48 -5.00 1.18
N HIS A 120 -11.84 -4.04 0.52
CA HIS A 120 -12.43 -2.78 0.10
C HIS A 120 -13.23 -2.96 -1.19
N THR A 121 -14.51 -2.61 -1.12
CA THR A 121 -15.48 -2.74 -2.21
C THR A 121 -15.77 -1.38 -2.82
N LEU A 122 -15.41 -1.20 -4.09
CA LEU A 122 -15.73 -0.01 -4.86
C LEU A 122 -17.24 0.19 -4.97
N GLY A 123 -17.69 1.43 -4.77
CA GLY A 123 -19.09 1.82 -4.74
C GLY A 123 -19.84 1.49 -3.43
N ALA A 124 -19.18 0.85 -2.45
CA ALA A 124 -19.82 0.55 -1.17
C ALA A 124 -20.04 1.81 -0.34
N THR A 125 -21.24 1.95 0.22
CA THR A 125 -21.64 3.07 1.09
C THR A 125 -21.68 2.67 2.58
N ASP A 126 -21.30 1.42 2.86
CA ASP A 126 -21.25 0.86 4.21
C ASP A 126 -20.24 1.61 5.09
N VAL A 127 -20.52 1.60 6.39
CA VAL A 127 -19.62 2.18 7.39
C VAL A 127 -18.34 1.36 7.47
N ALA A 128 -17.19 2.04 7.37
CA ALA A 128 -15.89 1.39 7.53
C ALA A 128 -15.81 0.67 8.88
N PRO A 129 -15.36 -0.60 8.89
CA PRO A 129 -15.20 -1.38 10.11
C PRO A 129 -14.37 -0.63 11.16
N GLY A 130 -14.87 -0.61 12.39
CA GLY A 130 -14.17 0.03 13.51
C GLY A 130 -14.06 1.55 13.42
N SER A 131 -14.85 2.23 12.58
CA SER A 131 -14.90 3.68 12.57
C SER A 131 -15.73 4.24 13.75
N SER A 132 -15.20 5.26 14.41
CA SER A 132 -15.83 6.09 15.44
C SER A 132 -15.17 7.49 15.47
N PRO A 133 -15.86 8.56 15.03
CA PRO A 133 -17.20 8.53 14.44
C PRO A 133 -17.23 7.68 13.16
N ALA A 134 -18.43 7.23 12.78
CA ALA A 134 -18.63 6.42 11.60
C ALA A 134 -18.03 7.11 10.36
N TRP A 135 -17.23 6.39 9.59
CA TRP A 135 -16.70 6.84 8.31
C TRP A 135 -17.37 6.06 7.19
N ASN A 136 -17.89 6.77 6.20
CA ASN A 136 -18.37 6.23 4.93
C ASN A 136 -18.39 7.36 3.88
N ASP A 137 -18.48 6.98 2.61
CA ASP A 137 -18.71 7.93 1.51
C ASP A 137 -20.15 7.72 0.99
N PRO A 138 -21.03 8.74 1.04
CA PRO A 138 -22.38 8.65 0.47
C PRO A 138 -22.40 8.37 -1.04
N ASP A 139 -21.35 8.78 -1.76
CA ASP A 139 -21.19 8.53 -3.20
C ASP A 139 -20.53 7.15 -3.46
N GLY A 140 -20.19 6.42 -2.40
CA GLY A 140 -19.56 5.11 -2.42
C GLY A 140 -18.04 5.18 -2.44
N LEU A 141 -17.39 4.14 -1.86
CA LEU A 141 -15.94 4.03 -1.81
C LEU A 141 -15.36 4.08 -3.23
N ASN A 142 -14.37 4.94 -3.42
CA ASN A 142 -13.67 5.13 -4.68
C ASN A 142 -12.17 5.33 -4.49
N CYS A 143 -11.42 5.21 -5.58
CA CYS A 143 -9.96 5.29 -5.56
C CYS A 143 -9.42 6.60 -4.94
N ALA A 144 -10.13 7.71 -5.11
CA ALA A 144 -9.72 9.03 -4.60
C ALA A 144 -9.93 9.21 -3.09
N ASN A 145 -10.69 8.32 -2.43
CA ASN A 145 -10.77 8.32 -0.97
C ASN A 145 -9.42 7.92 -0.33
N CYS A 146 -8.64 7.07 -1.01
CA CYS A 146 -7.37 6.53 -0.52
C CYS A 146 -6.13 7.17 -1.17
N HIS A 147 -6.25 7.58 -2.43
CA HIS A 147 -5.14 8.06 -3.24
C HIS A 147 -5.24 9.55 -3.60
N ALA A 148 -4.09 10.22 -3.59
CA ALA A 148 -3.94 11.60 -4.04
C ALA A 148 -3.84 11.56 -5.57
N VAL A 149 -4.99 11.69 -6.23
CA VAL A 149 -5.13 11.53 -7.70
C VAL A 149 -4.34 12.53 -8.53
N HIS A 150 -3.87 13.63 -7.93
CA HIS A 150 -2.99 14.62 -8.56
C HIS A 150 -1.52 14.48 -8.10
N GLY A 151 -1.20 13.38 -7.44
CA GLY A 151 0.09 13.15 -6.79
C GLY A 151 0.17 13.82 -5.42
N GLY A 152 1.00 13.26 -4.55
CA GLY A 152 1.29 13.82 -3.23
C GLY A 152 2.59 14.61 -3.24
N ASN A 153 2.55 15.92 -3.44
CA ASN A 153 3.70 16.80 -3.17
C ASN A 153 3.46 17.57 -1.87
N SER A 154 3.63 16.88 -0.74
CA SER A 154 3.79 17.55 0.54
C SER A 154 5.30 17.68 0.81
N ALA A 155 5.85 18.87 0.59
CA ALA A 155 7.18 19.28 1.08
C ALA A 155 8.36 18.31 0.80
N GLY A 156 8.50 17.82 -0.45
CA GLY A 156 9.73 17.15 -0.90
C GLY A 156 9.76 15.63 -0.80
N TYR A 157 8.64 14.98 -0.46
CA TYR A 157 8.49 13.52 -0.55
C TYR A 157 7.26 13.16 -1.39
N SER A 158 7.45 12.36 -2.45
CA SER A 158 6.36 11.62 -3.07
C SER A 158 5.84 10.60 -2.04
N GLY A 159 4.54 10.60 -1.78
CA GLY A 159 3.93 9.60 -0.91
C GLY A 159 3.94 8.21 -1.57
N TYR A 160 4.23 7.16 -0.81
CA TYR A 160 4.17 5.78 -1.25
C TYR A 160 2.84 5.51 -1.98
N ARG A 161 2.89 5.21 -3.30
CA ARG A 161 1.72 4.95 -4.16
C ARG A 161 0.66 6.05 -4.13
N ASN A 162 1.07 7.29 -3.87
CA ASN A 162 0.17 8.42 -3.60
C ASN A 162 -0.86 8.15 -2.50
N LEU A 163 -0.55 7.27 -1.55
CA LEU A 163 -1.41 7.07 -0.38
C LEU A 163 -1.47 8.39 0.40
N GLY A 164 -2.69 8.87 0.58
CA GLY A 164 -3.01 10.20 1.11
C GLY A 164 -4.17 10.76 0.31
N GLY A 165 -5.16 11.41 0.92
CA GLY A 165 -6.35 11.83 0.17
C GLY A 165 -7.53 12.18 1.06
N HIS A 166 -8.67 12.49 0.41
CA HIS A 166 -9.89 13.04 1.02
C HIS A 166 -10.56 12.13 2.08
N GLY A 167 -10.11 10.88 2.23
CA GLY A 167 -10.66 9.91 3.17
C GLY A 167 -10.14 10.00 4.61
N THR A 168 -9.11 10.79 4.92
CA THR A 168 -8.75 10.96 6.33
C THR A 168 -9.74 11.87 7.05
N ALA A 169 -10.44 11.32 8.05
CA ALA A 169 -11.16 12.13 9.06
C ALA A 169 -10.25 13.20 9.71
N VAL A 170 -8.94 13.03 9.61
CA VAL A 170 -7.90 13.99 9.94
C VAL A 170 -7.54 14.79 8.68
N GLY A 171 -7.97 16.05 8.59
CA GLY A 171 -7.65 16.97 7.48
C GLY A 171 -6.17 17.37 7.37
N SER A 172 -5.24 16.47 7.68
CA SER A 172 -3.80 16.65 7.56
C SER A 172 -3.30 16.01 6.27
N SER A 173 -2.59 16.77 5.45
CA SER A 173 -1.72 16.24 4.41
C SER A 173 -0.70 15.32 5.06
N PHE A 174 -0.85 14.01 4.91
CA PHE A 174 0.10 13.02 5.39
C PHE A 174 0.58 12.19 4.20
N ALA A 175 1.85 11.80 4.22
CA ALA A 175 2.46 10.98 3.20
C ALA A 175 3.33 9.93 3.89
N ILE A 176 3.21 8.68 3.44
CA ILE A 176 4.13 7.61 3.82
C ILE A 176 5.37 7.80 2.95
N SER A 177 6.49 8.25 3.53
CA SER A 177 7.73 8.41 2.76
C SER A 177 8.21 7.05 2.24
N TYR A 178 8.70 7.02 1.01
CA TYR A 178 9.24 5.81 0.42
C TYR A 178 10.48 6.08 -0.42
N THR A 179 11.18 5.00 -0.72
CA THR A 179 12.44 5.00 -1.46
C THR A 179 12.50 3.84 -2.45
N ARG A 180 13.42 3.94 -3.41
CA ARG A 180 13.57 2.97 -4.49
C ARG A 180 15.01 2.55 -4.68
N GLY A 181 15.21 1.29 -5.03
CA GLY A 181 16.54 0.68 -5.18
C GLY A 181 17.47 1.35 -6.21
N ASP A 182 16.95 2.15 -7.16
CA ASP A 182 17.77 2.86 -8.16
C ASP A 182 18.23 4.26 -7.76
N VAL A 183 17.45 4.96 -6.94
CA VAL A 183 17.79 6.33 -6.53
C VAL A 183 18.83 6.29 -5.43
N GLU A 184 18.71 5.32 -4.53
CA GLU A 184 19.50 5.31 -3.29
C GLU A 184 20.38 4.08 -3.14
N GLY A 185 20.21 3.04 -3.98
CA GLY A 185 21.09 1.86 -4.06
C GLY A 185 21.11 0.97 -2.81
N ALA A 186 20.64 1.46 -1.67
CA ALA A 186 20.51 0.82 -0.38
C ALA A 186 19.16 1.24 0.23
N ASN A 187 18.52 0.36 0.99
CA ASN A 187 17.32 0.67 1.77
C ASN A 187 17.66 1.70 2.87
N PRO A 188 17.28 2.99 2.76
CA PRO A 188 17.52 3.92 3.85
C PRO A 188 16.41 3.77 4.91
N LEU A 189 16.86 3.56 6.13
CA LEU A 189 15.97 3.33 7.27
C LEU A 189 15.18 4.57 7.69
N THR A 190 15.41 5.72 7.06
CA THR A 190 14.68 6.98 7.28
C THR A 190 13.35 7.06 6.53
N ALA A 191 13.09 6.17 5.57
CA ALA A 191 11.83 6.10 4.83
C ALA A 191 10.99 4.92 5.31
N TRP A 192 9.66 5.06 5.34
CA TRP A 192 8.76 4.00 5.83
C TRP A 192 8.67 2.79 4.91
N VAL A 193 8.84 2.99 3.60
CA VAL A 193 8.80 1.91 2.62
C VAL A 193 10.02 1.98 1.71
N HIS A 194 10.57 0.82 1.40
CA HIS A 194 11.58 0.67 0.36
C HIS A 194 11.12 -0.33 -0.68
N GLU A 195 11.21 0.07 -1.95
CA GLU A 195 10.91 -0.75 -3.11
C GLU A 195 12.22 -1.20 -3.76
N ASN A 196 12.36 -2.51 -3.97
CA ASN A 196 13.59 -3.09 -4.50
C ASN A 196 13.81 -2.77 -5.99
N ALA A 197 12.75 -2.38 -6.71
CA ALA A 197 12.82 -2.01 -8.11
C ALA A 197 12.86 -0.50 -8.32
N SER A 198 13.49 -0.13 -9.43
CA SER A 198 13.65 1.25 -9.88
C SER A 198 12.38 1.88 -10.44
N SER A 199 11.54 1.04 -11.05
CA SER A 199 10.42 1.46 -11.87
C SER A 199 9.56 0.31 -12.38
N GLY A 200 8.36 0.67 -12.85
CA GLY A 200 7.51 -0.18 -13.67
C GLY A 200 6.60 -1.12 -12.89
N ASN A 201 5.74 -1.83 -13.61
CA ASN A 201 4.75 -2.74 -13.03
C ASN A 201 5.34 -4.14 -12.79
N SER A 202 6.32 -4.24 -11.89
CA SER A 202 7.06 -5.47 -11.64
C SER A 202 6.92 -5.99 -10.20
N ALA A 203 7.28 -7.27 -10.00
CA ALA A 203 7.31 -7.90 -8.69
C ALA A 203 8.18 -7.14 -7.66
N GLY A 204 9.26 -6.50 -8.11
CA GLY A 204 10.15 -5.73 -7.23
C GLY A 204 9.60 -4.37 -6.80
N HIS A 205 8.50 -3.92 -7.40
CA HIS A 205 7.89 -2.62 -7.13
C HIS A 205 6.52 -2.76 -6.46
N TYR A 206 5.66 -3.61 -7.05
CA TYR A 206 4.30 -3.82 -6.54
C TYR A 206 4.08 -5.14 -5.81
N GLY A 207 5.04 -6.06 -5.91
CA GLY A 207 4.93 -7.39 -5.33
C GLY A 207 5.24 -7.45 -3.85
N TYR A 208 4.65 -8.44 -3.18
CA TYR A 208 4.84 -8.73 -1.76
C TYR A 208 6.31 -8.86 -1.34
N THR A 209 7.12 -9.53 -2.16
CA THR A 209 8.56 -9.71 -1.94
C THR A 209 9.40 -8.56 -2.51
N GLY A 210 8.78 -7.54 -3.10
CA GLY A 210 9.47 -6.37 -3.64
C GLY A 210 9.66 -5.25 -2.63
N LEU A 211 9.13 -5.42 -1.41
CA LEU A 211 8.97 -4.34 -0.45
C LEU A 211 9.61 -4.67 0.89
N THR A 212 10.21 -3.65 1.47
CA THR A 212 10.63 -3.61 2.86
C THR A 212 9.88 -2.48 3.57
N PHE A 213 9.31 -2.77 4.72
CA PHE A 213 8.67 -1.77 5.57
C PHE A 213 9.61 -1.44 6.72
N ASN A 214 10.16 -0.24 6.72
CA ASN A 214 11.04 0.20 7.80
C ASN A 214 10.23 0.82 8.93
N GLU A 215 10.90 1.01 10.07
CA GLU A 215 10.39 1.73 11.24
C GLU A 215 11.31 2.91 11.58
N PRO A 216 11.29 4.01 10.80
CA PRO A 216 12.11 5.19 11.07
C PRO A 216 11.79 5.86 12.42
N ASP A 217 10.61 5.60 12.99
CA ASP A 217 10.18 6.09 14.29
C ASP A 217 9.41 4.98 15.01
N GLN A 218 9.95 4.46 16.11
CA GLN A 218 9.36 3.36 16.88
C GLN A 218 8.16 3.79 17.74
N SER A 219 7.87 5.09 17.81
CA SER A 219 6.69 5.60 18.54
C SER A 219 5.47 5.76 17.64
N MET A 220 5.61 5.62 16.31
CA MET A 220 4.50 5.77 15.37
C MET A 220 4.60 4.83 14.16
N SER A 221 3.46 4.56 13.51
CA SER A 221 3.45 3.87 12.23
C SER A 221 2.66 4.69 11.23
N ARG A 222 3.33 5.28 10.22
CA ARG A 222 2.63 6.07 9.18
C ARG A 222 1.65 5.24 8.37
N TYR A 223 1.91 3.95 8.22
CA TYR A 223 0.96 3.03 7.58
C TYR A 223 -0.28 2.82 8.45
N ALA A 224 -0.11 2.68 9.76
CA ALA A 224 -1.22 2.62 10.69
C ALA A 224 -2.03 3.92 10.71
N GLU A 225 -1.36 5.08 10.70
CA GLU A 225 -2.02 6.39 10.61
C GLU A 225 -2.84 6.56 9.33
N PHE A 226 -2.36 6.03 8.19
CA PHE A 226 -3.14 5.98 6.95
C PHE A 226 -4.47 5.26 7.16
N CYS A 227 -4.42 4.02 7.67
CA CYS A 227 -5.62 3.21 7.90
C CYS A 227 -6.56 3.83 8.94
N LYS A 228 -6.00 4.49 9.97
CA LYS A 228 -6.75 5.22 11.01
C LYS A 228 -7.68 6.28 10.43
N GLY A 229 -7.37 6.81 9.23
CA GLY A 229 -8.22 7.77 8.53
C GLY A 229 -9.69 7.35 8.44
N CYS A 230 -9.93 6.06 8.25
CA CYS A 230 -11.26 5.45 8.17
C CYS A 230 -11.52 4.47 9.31
N HIS A 231 -10.50 3.78 9.82
CA HIS A 231 -10.63 2.67 10.77
C HIS A 231 -10.30 3.05 12.22
N THR A 232 -10.88 4.14 12.73
CA THR A 232 -10.35 4.86 13.91
C THR A 232 -10.18 4.05 15.21
N ASN A 233 -11.02 3.03 15.49
CA ASN A 233 -11.01 2.25 16.74
C ASN A 233 -9.94 1.15 16.80
N PHE A 234 -9.11 0.99 15.76
CA PHE A 234 -8.03 0.01 15.75
C PHE A 234 -6.65 0.64 15.97
N HIS A 235 -6.58 1.96 16.20
CA HIS A 235 -5.33 2.71 16.26
C HIS A 235 -5.30 3.70 17.42
N GLY A 236 -4.21 3.70 18.21
CA GLY A 236 -4.07 4.58 19.36
C GLY A 236 -2.73 4.39 20.06
N ALA A 237 -2.59 5.05 21.21
CA ALA A 237 -1.47 4.82 22.12
C ALA A 237 -1.79 3.63 23.04
N TRP A 238 -0.75 3.02 23.60
CA TRP A 238 -0.90 2.06 24.69
C TRP A 238 -1.74 2.62 25.85
N GLY A 239 -2.59 1.77 26.43
CA GLY A 239 -3.55 2.17 27.46
C GLY A 239 -4.77 2.93 26.96
N GLY A 240 -4.80 3.32 25.68
CA GLY A 240 -5.97 3.91 25.04
C GLY A 240 -7.11 2.91 24.90
N ALA A 241 -8.35 3.41 24.79
CA ALA A 241 -9.53 2.57 24.64
C ALA A 241 -9.52 1.73 23.34
N GLU A 242 -8.79 2.19 22.32
CA GLU A 242 -8.67 1.61 20.98
C GLU A 242 -7.60 0.52 20.91
N ILE A 243 -6.57 0.58 21.77
CA ILE A 243 -5.44 -0.37 21.75
C ILE A 243 -5.47 -1.31 22.93
N GLY A 244 -5.97 -0.86 24.08
CA GLY A 244 -5.93 -1.62 25.33
C GLY A 244 -4.56 -1.56 25.99
N GLY A 245 -4.31 -2.49 26.90
CA GLY A 245 -3.17 -2.51 27.80
C GLY A 245 -3.50 -1.90 29.16
N VAL A 246 -3.09 -2.58 30.23
CA VAL A 246 -3.22 -2.09 31.61
C VAL A 246 -1.86 -1.54 32.04
N ALA A 247 -1.84 -0.27 32.47
CA ALA A 247 -0.61 0.36 32.90
C ALA A 247 -0.05 -0.31 34.16
N LEU A 248 1.17 -0.82 34.07
CA LEU A 248 1.99 -1.21 35.21
C LEU A 248 2.71 0.03 35.74
N THR A 249 2.31 0.47 36.93
CA THR A 249 2.91 1.66 37.55
C THR A 249 3.89 1.30 38.67
N ASP A 250 4.94 2.11 38.84
CA ASP A 250 5.75 2.07 40.05
C ASP A 250 4.97 2.55 41.29
N SER A 251 5.62 2.53 42.45
CA SER A 251 5.00 2.94 43.73
C SER A 251 4.65 4.43 43.82
N VAL A 252 5.07 5.25 42.85
CA VAL A 252 4.76 6.68 42.75
C VAL A 252 3.84 7.01 41.57
N GLY A 253 3.32 6.00 40.87
CA GLY A 253 2.32 6.14 39.80
C GLY A 253 2.91 6.35 38.41
N THR A 254 4.23 6.21 38.21
CA THR A 254 4.86 6.29 36.88
C THR A 254 4.56 5.02 36.10
N VAL A 255 4.01 5.13 34.89
CA VAL A 255 3.81 3.97 34.00
C VAL A 255 5.18 3.46 33.54
N LEU A 256 5.51 2.23 33.93
CA LEU A 256 6.76 1.56 33.57
C LEU A 256 6.60 0.65 32.36
N ALA A 257 5.41 0.06 32.18
CA ALA A 257 5.06 -0.84 31.10
C ALA A 257 3.53 -0.95 30.99
N TYR A 258 3.04 -1.67 29.98
CA TYR A 258 1.66 -2.13 29.93
C TYR A 258 1.62 -3.66 29.96
N GLU A 259 0.72 -4.22 30.77
CA GLU A 259 0.38 -5.64 30.79
C GLU A 259 -0.93 -5.91 30.02
N GLU A 260 -1.25 -7.19 29.78
CA GLU A 260 -2.42 -7.69 29.04
C GLU A 260 -2.35 -7.58 27.49
N PHE A 261 -3.47 -7.90 26.83
CA PHE A 261 -3.63 -7.89 25.38
C PHE A 261 -3.58 -6.45 24.84
N ILE A 262 -2.54 -6.17 24.08
CA ILE A 262 -2.36 -4.93 23.33
C ILE A 262 -2.67 -5.23 21.86
N ARG A 263 -3.60 -4.46 21.27
CA ARG A 263 -3.92 -4.56 19.85
C ARG A 263 -2.83 -3.89 19.01
N HIS A 264 -2.44 -4.53 17.92
CA HIS A 264 -1.71 -3.87 16.84
C HIS A 264 -2.70 -3.29 15.81
N PRO A 265 -2.33 -2.26 15.04
CA PRO A 265 -1.00 -1.67 14.97
C PRO A 265 -0.76 -0.58 16.03
N ALA A 266 0.35 -0.73 16.75
CA ALA A 266 0.95 0.31 17.57
C ALA A 266 2.46 0.09 17.50
N ALA A 267 3.22 1.11 17.09
CA ALA A 267 4.66 1.01 16.79
C ALA A 267 5.52 0.53 17.97
N GLU A 268 5.01 0.65 19.19
CA GLU A 268 5.69 0.18 20.40
C GLU A 268 5.41 -1.32 20.70
N SER A 269 4.47 -1.95 19.97
CA SER A 269 4.00 -3.32 20.19
C SER A 269 4.87 -4.37 19.51
N ASN A 270 6.15 -4.36 19.85
CA ASN A 270 7.17 -5.20 19.21
C ASN A 270 6.95 -6.69 19.54
N ILE A 271 7.29 -7.56 18.59
CA ILE A 271 7.16 -9.01 18.75
C ILE A 271 8.12 -9.50 19.85
N GLY A 272 7.56 -10.08 20.92
CA GLY A 272 8.34 -10.65 22.02
C GLY A 272 8.88 -9.65 23.04
N ALA A 273 8.58 -8.36 22.94
CA ALA A 273 9.10 -7.33 23.84
C ALA A 273 8.42 -7.27 25.22
N ILE A 274 7.23 -7.86 25.39
CA ILE A 274 6.46 -7.76 26.65
C ILE A 274 6.35 -9.12 27.34
N GLY A 275 6.68 -9.15 28.64
CA GLY A 275 6.82 -10.30 29.54
C GLY A 275 5.57 -11.14 29.83
N GLY A 276 4.71 -11.38 28.84
CA GLY A 276 3.55 -12.28 28.92
C GLY A 276 3.68 -13.56 28.08
N GLY A 277 4.69 -13.67 27.21
CA GLY A 277 4.89 -14.87 26.36
C GLY A 277 3.81 -15.10 25.28
N HIS A 278 2.96 -14.10 25.01
CA HIS A 278 1.88 -14.19 24.02
C HIS A 278 2.42 -14.17 22.58
N SER A 279 3.45 -13.36 22.32
CA SER A 279 4.24 -13.35 21.07
C SER A 279 5.70 -13.68 21.36
N ARG A 280 6.42 -14.22 20.38
CA ARG A 280 7.85 -14.52 20.50
C ARG A 280 8.54 -14.39 19.15
N LEU A 281 9.66 -13.71 19.10
CA LEU A 281 10.43 -13.51 17.87
C LEU A 281 10.83 -14.84 17.23
N THR A 282 11.18 -15.84 18.04
CA THR A 282 11.50 -17.20 17.60
C THR A 282 10.33 -17.92 16.92
N GLN A 283 9.08 -17.47 17.11
CA GLN A 283 7.93 -17.98 16.36
C GLN A 283 7.99 -17.45 14.93
N LEU A 284 8.13 -16.12 14.76
CA LEU A 284 8.21 -15.49 13.45
C LEU A 284 9.40 -16.02 12.65
N THR A 285 10.58 -16.04 13.28
CA THR A 285 11.81 -16.46 12.60
C THR A 285 11.87 -17.97 12.32
N GLY A 286 10.98 -18.76 12.95
CA GLY A 286 10.87 -20.20 12.72
C GLY A 286 10.12 -20.58 11.43
N HIS A 287 9.45 -19.63 10.78
CA HIS A 287 8.70 -19.87 9.54
C HIS A 287 9.55 -19.67 8.30
N THR A 288 9.28 -20.47 7.26
CA THR A 288 9.93 -20.30 5.94
C THR A 288 9.35 -19.09 5.21
N ASN A 289 8.02 -18.98 5.19
CA ASN A 289 7.34 -17.78 4.72
C ASN A 289 6.91 -16.96 5.92
N GLN A 290 7.49 -15.79 6.06
CA GLN A 290 7.22 -14.89 7.18
C GLN A 290 6.26 -13.80 6.72
N VAL A 291 5.35 -13.38 7.59
CA VAL A 291 4.54 -12.16 7.36
C VAL A 291 5.40 -10.92 7.34
N GLN A 292 5.06 -9.94 6.51
CA GLN A 292 5.71 -8.63 6.50
C GLN A 292 5.43 -7.90 7.82
N VAL A 293 6.46 -7.40 8.48
CA VAL A 293 6.38 -6.52 9.66
C VAL A 293 7.32 -5.33 9.45
N MET A 294 7.13 -4.29 10.25
CA MET A 294 8.03 -3.15 10.24
C MET A 294 9.36 -3.53 10.91
N SER A 295 10.46 -3.02 10.38
CA SER A 295 11.81 -3.30 10.87
C SER A 295 12.63 -2.01 10.99
N PRO A 296 13.14 -1.66 12.18
CA PRO A 296 14.05 -0.52 12.33
C PRO A 296 15.42 -0.78 11.69
N THR A 297 15.77 -2.04 11.40
CA THR A 297 17.03 -2.40 10.74
C THR A 297 16.90 -2.72 9.25
N GLY A 298 15.69 -2.66 8.69
CA GLY A 298 15.40 -2.87 7.28
C GLY A 298 15.39 -4.34 6.84
N GLN A 299 15.12 -5.27 7.77
CA GLN A 299 14.86 -6.67 7.46
C GLN A 299 13.47 -6.85 6.82
N SER A 300 13.36 -7.86 5.95
CA SER A 300 12.10 -8.25 5.33
C SER A 300 12.13 -9.71 4.89
N PRO A 301 10.97 -10.35 4.65
CA PRO A 301 10.88 -11.70 4.07
C PRO A 301 11.63 -11.81 2.73
N ALA A 302 11.73 -10.71 1.99
CA ALA A 302 12.40 -10.65 0.70
C ALA A 302 13.94 -10.63 0.80
N ASN A 303 14.48 -10.08 1.89
CA ASN A 303 15.90 -9.78 2.06
C ASN A 303 16.57 -10.75 3.03
N GLY A 304 16.33 -12.06 2.85
CA GLY A 304 16.88 -13.10 3.71
C GLY A 304 16.01 -13.44 4.93
N GLY A 305 14.86 -12.78 5.07
CA GLY A 305 13.94 -12.99 6.18
C GLY A 305 14.37 -12.28 7.47
N TYR A 306 13.49 -12.37 8.46
CA TYR A 306 13.77 -12.01 9.84
C TYR A 306 14.57 -13.14 10.47
N ASP A 307 15.78 -12.84 10.93
CA ASP A 307 16.75 -13.82 11.44
C ASP A 307 16.87 -13.82 12.97
N GLY A 308 16.16 -12.92 13.63
CA GLY A 308 16.16 -12.76 15.08
C GLY A 308 17.22 -11.82 15.62
N THR A 309 18.03 -11.19 14.75
CA THR A 309 18.95 -10.12 15.14
C THR A 309 18.26 -8.77 15.29
N ASP A 310 17.17 -8.54 14.55
CA ASP A 310 16.25 -7.44 14.79
C ASP A 310 15.21 -7.84 15.85
N THR A 311 15.35 -7.27 17.04
CA THR A 311 14.45 -7.53 18.19
C THR A 311 13.32 -6.53 18.33
N GLU A 312 13.23 -5.56 17.42
CA GLU A 312 12.29 -4.44 17.47
C GLU A 312 11.32 -4.51 16.28
N LEU A 313 10.99 -5.73 15.84
CA LEU A 313 10.05 -5.95 14.75
C LEU A 313 8.61 -5.70 15.19
N THR A 314 7.90 -4.87 14.43
CA THR A 314 6.57 -4.39 14.81
C THR A 314 5.49 -4.75 13.79
N PRO A 315 4.42 -5.47 14.20
CA PRO A 315 3.30 -5.73 13.32
C PRO A 315 2.53 -4.45 12.97
N SER A 316 2.13 -4.32 11.71
CA SER A 316 1.25 -3.25 11.23
C SER A 316 0.04 -3.80 10.47
N CYS A 317 -0.82 -2.96 9.90
CA CYS A 317 -2.01 -3.40 9.16
C CYS A 317 -1.65 -4.39 8.05
N PHE A 318 -0.60 -4.09 7.29
CA PHE A 318 -0.15 -4.90 6.16
C PHE A 318 0.44 -6.26 6.57
N SER A 319 0.71 -6.48 7.87
CA SER A 319 1.17 -7.77 8.38
C SER A 319 0.08 -8.83 8.30
N CYS A 320 -1.19 -8.40 8.40
CA CYS A 320 -2.33 -9.29 8.42
C CYS A 320 -3.28 -9.07 7.24
N HIS A 321 -3.31 -7.86 6.67
CA HIS A 321 -4.27 -7.46 5.65
C HIS A 321 -3.61 -7.04 4.34
N LYS A 322 -4.26 -7.37 3.22
CA LYS A 322 -4.04 -6.69 1.94
C LYS A 322 -4.78 -5.35 1.95
N GLY A 323 -4.12 -4.28 1.49
CA GLY A 323 -4.68 -2.92 1.53
C GLY A 323 -5.95 -2.73 0.69
N HIS A 324 -6.09 -3.46 -0.42
CA HIS A 324 -7.31 -3.51 -1.22
C HIS A 324 -8.21 -4.69 -0.82
N GLY A 325 -7.61 -5.83 -0.51
CA GLY A 325 -8.35 -7.06 -0.22
C GLY A 325 -7.72 -8.27 -0.89
N ASN A 326 -8.32 -9.43 -0.64
CA ASN A 326 -8.02 -10.67 -1.36
C ASN A 326 -9.29 -11.55 -1.34
N GLN A 327 -9.23 -12.86 -1.60
CA GLN A 327 -10.40 -13.76 -1.54
C GLN A 327 -10.73 -14.22 -0.11
N ASN A 328 -9.86 -13.97 0.87
CA ASN A 328 -10.16 -14.24 2.26
C ASN A 328 -11.01 -13.11 2.89
N ALA A 329 -11.85 -13.47 3.85
CA ALA A 329 -12.67 -12.50 4.58
C ALA A 329 -11.81 -11.38 5.18
N PHE A 330 -12.28 -10.13 5.05
CA PHE A 330 -11.60 -8.92 5.53
C PHE A 330 -10.20 -8.68 4.94
N GLY A 331 -9.88 -9.30 3.80
CA GLY A 331 -8.57 -9.14 3.14
C GLY A 331 -7.43 -9.80 3.90
N LEU A 332 -7.71 -10.79 4.76
CA LEU A 332 -6.71 -11.44 5.60
C LEU A 332 -5.73 -12.28 4.78
N ILE A 333 -4.45 -12.25 5.14
CA ILE A 333 -3.39 -13.03 4.49
C ILE A 333 -3.20 -14.33 5.28
N PHE A 334 -3.81 -15.43 4.87
CA PHE A 334 -3.65 -16.72 5.58
C PHE A 334 -2.23 -17.26 5.35
N MET A 335 -1.37 -17.08 6.35
CA MET A 335 0.04 -17.44 6.35
C MET A 335 0.31 -18.56 7.35
N ASN A 336 0.38 -19.81 6.87
CA ASN A 336 0.81 -20.98 7.63
C ASN A 336 2.34 -21.10 7.73
N GLY A 337 3.09 -20.49 6.81
CA GLY A 337 4.54 -20.32 6.92
C GLY A 337 5.40 -21.35 6.19
N THR A 338 4.80 -22.25 5.40
CA THR A 338 5.50 -23.35 4.70
C THR A 338 4.94 -23.67 3.30
N GLY A 339 4.10 -22.80 2.71
CA GLY A 339 3.43 -23.03 1.42
C GLY A 339 3.98 -22.26 0.22
N THR A 340 3.21 -22.24 -0.86
CA THR A 340 3.45 -21.32 -1.99
C THR A 340 2.74 -20.01 -1.71
N ILE A 341 3.48 -18.90 -1.73
CA ILE A 341 2.89 -17.57 -1.50
C ILE A 341 1.98 -17.19 -2.68
N THR A 342 0.76 -16.79 -2.35
CA THR A 342 -0.30 -16.29 -3.25
C THR A 342 -0.87 -14.97 -2.71
N GLU A 343 -1.86 -14.39 -3.40
CA GLU A 343 -2.62 -13.22 -2.90
C GLU A 343 -3.31 -13.49 -1.56
N GLU A 344 -3.66 -14.76 -1.32
CA GLU A 344 -4.37 -15.22 -0.13
C GLU A 344 -3.43 -15.56 1.04
N GLY A 345 -2.12 -15.39 0.84
CA GLY A 345 -1.07 -15.91 1.69
C GLY A 345 -0.53 -17.24 1.18
N ASP A 346 0.02 -18.08 2.05
CA ASP A 346 0.60 -19.38 1.68
C ASP A 346 -0.26 -20.58 2.10
N GLY A 347 -1.51 -20.31 2.51
CA GLY A 347 -2.53 -21.29 2.85
C GLY A 347 -2.87 -21.31 4.35
N GLY A 348 -3.57 -22.37 4.76
CA GLY A 348 -4.04 -22.51 6.16
C GLY A 348 -5.31 -21.69 6.44
N ALA A 349 -5.46 -21.29 7.69
CA ALA A 349 -6.59 -20.52 8.20
C ALA A 349 -6.13 -19.24 8.93
N TYR A 350 -7.09 -18.37 9.27
CA TYR A 350 -6.81 -17.13 10.01
C TYR A 350 -6.00 -17.35 11.30
N ARG A 351 -6.16 -18.51 11.96
CA ARG A 351 -5.40 -18.85 13.17
C ARG A 351 -3.92 -19.07 12.88
N ASP A 352 -3.59 -19.60 11.72
CA ASP A 352 -2.20 -19.86 11.33
C ASP A 352 -1.47 -18.54 11.07
N LEU A 353 -2.15 -17.56 10.46
CA LEU A 353 -1.66 -16.18 10.39
C LEU A 353 -1.30 -15.64 11.78
N CYS A 354 -2.19 -15.75 12.77
CA CYS A 354 -1.87 -15.30 14.13
C CYS A 354 -0.67 -16.05 14.74
N ARG A 355 -0.53 -17.35 14.44
CA ARG A 355 0.59 -18.20 14.87
C ARG A 355 1.91 -17.88 14.16
N GLN A 356 1.95 -16.94 13.22
CA GLN A 356 3.21 -16.39 12.73
C GLN A 356 3.98 -15.69 13.85
N CYS A 357 3.28 -14.96 14.73
CA CYS A 357 3.92 -14.19 15.80
C CYS A 357 3.56 -14.72 17.20
N HIS A 358 2.39 -15.33 17.35
CA HIS A 358 1.85 -15.73 18.65
C HIS A 358 2.11 -17.19 19.00
N GLY A 359 2.48 -17.45 20.26
CA GLY A 359 2.63 -18.80 20.82
C GLY A 359 1.32 -19.41 21.32
N GLN A 360 0.22 -18.64 21.30
CA GLN A 360 -1.06 -19.01 21.90
C GLN A 360 -2.03 -19.63 20.91
N GLY A 361 -2.91 -20.47 21.43
CA GLY A 361 -3.93 -21.14 20.63
C GLY A 361 -3.42 -22.35 19.84
N ALA A 362 -2.39 -23.04 20.35
CA ALA A 362 -2.02 -24.40 19.95
C ALA A 362 -3.16 -25.39 20.25
#